data_AF-A0A2D5F9Y8-F1
#
_entry.id   AF-A0A2D5F9Y8-F1
#
_cell.length_a   1.000
_cell.length_b   1.000
_cell.length_c   1.000
_cell.angle_alpha   90.00
_cell.angle_beta   90.00
_cell.angle_gamma   90.00
#
_symmetry.space_group_name_H-M   'P 1'
#
loop_
_entity.id
_entity.type
_entity.pdbx_description
1 polymer ?
#
loop_
_entity_poly.entity_id
_entity_poly.type
_entity_poly.pdbx_seq_one_letter_code
_entity_poly.pdbx_strand_id
1 'polypeptide(L)'
;MSETLLHEGQELQLRCEPLAQFAELGGSLPAFQASMTALWRGYIGTWEITQDRLYLIGVSGTLATGGHACLEDIFPGFPERVFAHWYSGTLLIPIGQRLKSHYERFRPVYEQDLLLEIDRGQLSDKRVRDNRARMAELEQISIARQRANV
;
A
#
# COMPACT_ATOMS: atom_id res chain seq x y z
N MET A 1 -0.64 6.79 6.77
CA MET A 1 -1.95 6.44 6.21
C MET A 1 -1.65 5.54 5.03
N SER A 2 -2.29 4.38 5.01
CA SER A 2 -2.15 3.39 3.93
C SER A 2 -3.15 3.69 2.83
N GLU A 3 -2.83 3.26 1.62
CA GLU A 3 -3.78 3.23 0.50
C GLU A 3 -4.73 2.03 0.65
N THR A 4 -5.90 2.11 0.01
CA THR A 4 -6.98 1.12 0.15
C THR A 4 -7.10 0.29 -1.11
N LEU A 5 -7.36 -1.01 -0.99
CA LEU A 5 -7.65 -1.93 -2.09
C LEU A 5 -9.01 -2.60 -1.89
N LEU A 6 -9.87 -2.54 -2.90
CA LEU A 6 -11.07 -3.35 -3.02
C LEU A 6 -10.73 -4.63 -3.81
N HIS A 7 -10.84 -5.78 -3.15
CA HIS A 7 -10.57 -7.08 -3.77
C HIS A 7 -11.50 -8.14 -3.18
N GLU A 8 -12.15 -8.94 -4.04
CA GLU A 8 -13.05 -10.04 -3.63
C GLU A 8 -14.17 -9.59 -2.65
N GLY A 9 -14.68 -8.36 -2.83
CA GLY A 9 -15.72 -7.79 -1.97
C GLY A 9 -15.24 -7.29 -0.60
N GLN A 10 -13.93 -7.28 -0.37
CA GLN A 10 -13.31 -6.79 0.87
C GLN A 10 -12.57 -5.47 0.64
N GLU A 11 -12.63 -4.59 1.64
CA GLU A 11 -11.77 -3.42 1.73
C GLU A 11 -10.52 -3.76 2.54
N LEU A 12 -9.36 -3.63 1.91
CA LEU A 12 -8.06 -4.06 2.42
C LEU A 12 -7.09 -2.87 2.46
N GLN A 13 -6.18 -2.85 3.44
CA GLN A 13 -5.15 -1.81 3.51
C GLN A 13 -3.86 -2.26 2.83
N LEU A 14 -3.31 -1.41 1.97
CA LEU A 14 -2.03 -1.64 1.31
C LEU A 14 -0.86 -1.19 2.19
N ARG A 15 0.22 -1.96 2.15
CA ARG A 15 1.53 -1.58 2.73
C ARG A 15 2.50 -0.99 1.70
N CYS A 16 2.04 -0.87 0.47
CA CYS A 16 2.74 -0.25 -0.64
C CYS A 16 2.03 1.03 -1.07
N GLU A 17 2.68 1.79 -1.96
CA GLU A 17 2.23 3.13 -2.40
C GLU A 17 2.19 3.16 -3.94
N PRO A 18 1.22 2.47 -4.59
CA PRO A 18 1.27 2.28 -6.04
C PRO A 18 1.12 3.59 -6.83
N LEU A 19 0.46 4.61 -6.27
CA LEU A 19 0.35 5.93 -6.89
C LEU A 19 1.65 6.73 -6.75
N ALA A 20 2.46 6.48 -5.73
CA ALA A 20 3.78 7.08 -5.62
C ALA A 20 4.70 6.60 -6.75
N GLN A 21 4.61 5.32 -7.13
CA GLN A 21 5.37 4.77 -8.26
C GLN A 21 5.03 5.48 -9.58
N PHE A 22 3.78 5.92 -9.79
CA PHE A 22 3.42 6.73 -10.96
C PHE A 22 4.26 8.01 -11.05
N ALA A 23 4.41 8.72 -9.94
CA ALA A 23 5.23 9.93 -9.88
C ALA A 23 6.72 9.64 -10.09
N GLU A 24 7.23 8.54 -9.53
CA GLU A 24 8.63 8.09 -9.73
C GLU A 24 8.93 7.78 -11.20
N LEU A 25 7.95 7.27 -11.94
CA LEU A 25 8.04 6.98 -13.38
C LEU A 25 7.84 8.23 -14.26
N GLY A 26 7.75 9.42 -13.67
CA GLY A 26 7.60 10.70 -14.38
C GLY A 26 6.15 11.16 -14.58
N GLY A 27 5.19 10.48 -13.96
CA GLY A 27 3.80 10.94 -13.90
C GLY A 27 3.65 12.24 -13.12
N SER A 28 2.76 13.13 -13.58
CA SER A 28 2.50 14.39 -12.89
C SER A 28 1.40 14.20 -11.85
N LEU A 29 1.73 14.44 -10.58
CA LEU A 29 0.74 14.56 -9.52
C LEU A 29 0.49 16.05 -9.21
N PRO A 30 -0.75 16.45 -8.90
CA PRO A 30 -1.00 17.81 -8.44
C PRO A 30 -0.33 18.03 -7.08
N ALA A 31 -0.16 19.31 -6.72
CA ALA A 31 0.37 19.66 -5.40
C ALA A 31 -0.68 19.33 -4.32
N PHE A 32 -0.39 18.34 -3.48
CA PHE A 32 -1.23 17.97 -2.34
C PHE A 32 -0.77 18.69 -1.07
N GLN A 33 -1.73 19.07 -0.24
CA GLN A 33 -1.47 19.57 1.11
C GLN A 33 -1.33 18.40 2.08
N ALA A 34 -0.15 18.27 2.70
CA ALA A 34 0.04 17.33 3.79
C ALA A 34 -0.80 17.77 4.99
N SER A 35 -1.75 16.92 5.41
CA SER A 35 -2.67 17.23 6.52
C SER A 35 -2.12 16.80 7.88
N MET A 36 -1.21 15.83 7.92
CA MET A 36 -0.58 15.32 9.14
C MET A 36 0.69 14.53 8.82
N THR A 37 1.55 14.30 9.83
CA THR A 37 2.80 13.52 9.68
C THR A 37 2.56 12.10 9.15
N ALA A 38 1.43 11.50 9.51
CA ALA A 38 1.03 10.19 9.02
C ALA A 38 0.55 10.20 7.55
N LEU A 39 0.26 11.35 6.95
CA LEU A 39 -0.18 11.53 5.56
C LEU A 39 0.71 12.58 4.87
N TRP A 40 2.02 12.38 4.96
CA TRP A 40 3.00 13.33 4.42
C TRP A 40 2.92 13.48 2.89
N ARG A 41 2.41 12.46 2.17
CA ARG A 41 2.12 12.53 0.72
C ARG A 41 0.93 13.42 0.38
N GLY A 42 0.05 13.71 1.35
CA GLY A 42 -1.15 14.53 1.15
C GLY A 42 -2.32 13.85 0.42
N TYR A 43 -2.18 12.58 0.02
CA TYR A 43 -3.24 11.81 -0.64
C TYR A 43 -3.29 10.34 -0.22
N ILE A 44 -4.47 9.74 -0.40
CA ILE A 44 -4.75 8.30 -0.26
C ILE A 44 -5.38 7.83 -1.57
N GLY A 45 -4.75 6.86 -2.23
CA GLY A 45 -5.33 6.16 -3.38
C GLY A 45 -6.29 5.05 -2.94
N THR A 46 -7.39 4.91 -3.67
CA THR A 46 -8.34 3.80 -3.57
C THR A 46 -8.24 2.97 -4.84
N TRP A 47 -7.93 1.70 -4.68
CA TRP A 47 -7.65 0.76 -5.75
C TRP A 47 -8.72 -0.33 -5.82
N GLU A 48 -8.88 -0.93 -6.99
CA GLU A 48 -9.74 -2.10 -7.21
C GLU A 48 -8.98 -3.12 -8.05
N ILE A 49 -9.06 -4.39 -7.68
CA ILE A 49 -8.71 -5.49 -8.59
C ILE A 49 -10.01 -6.15 -9.06
N THR A 50 -10.27 -6.04 -10.35
CA THR A 50 -11.40 -6.70 -11.02
C THR A 50 -10.93 -7.32 -12.33
N GLN A 51 -11.37 -8.56 -12.60
CA GLN A 51 -10.96 -9.32 -13.79
C GLN A 51 -9.43 -9.35 -13.97
N ASP A 52 -8.70 -9.62 -12.89
CA ASP A 52 -7.23 -9.67 -12.83
C ASP A 52 -6.52 -8.39 -13.28
N ARG A 53 -7.20 -7.23 -13.18
CA ARG A 53 -6.65 -5.92 -13.52
C ARG A 53 -6.74 -4.98 -12.34
N LEU A 54 -5.63 -4.30 -12.07
CA LEU A 54 -5.53 -3.25 -11.06
C LEU A 54 -6.00 -1.92 -11.66
N TYR A 55 -6.95 -1.29 -10.97
CA TYR A 55 -7.47 0.02 -11.27
C TYR A 55 -7.27 0.95 -10.09
N LEU A 56 -6.92 2.21 -10.37
CA LEU A 56 -7.13 3.29 -9.43
C LEU A 56 -8.56 3.80 -9.64
N ILE A 57 -9.40 3.71 -8.62
CA ILE A 57 -10.83 4.09 -8.67
C ILE A 57 -11.15 5.34 -7.87
N GLY A 58 -10.17 5.87 -7.14
CA GLY A 58 -10.34 7.13 -6.42
C GLY A 58 -9.03 7.62 -5.84
N VAL A 59 -8.97 8.93 -5.61
CA VAL A 59 -7.93 9.57 -4.81
C VAL A 59 -8.61 10.51 -3.85
N SER A 60 -8.21 10.46 -2.58
CA SER A 60 -8.67 11.35 -1.53
C SER A 60 -7.51 12.18 -1.02
N GLY A 61 -7.65 13.50 -1.01
CA GLY A 61 -6.64 14.43 -0.56
C GLY A 61 -7.13 15.86 -0.69
N THR A 62 -6.41 16.79 -0.09
CA THR A 62 -6.66 18.23 -0.27
C THR A 62 -5.58 18.78 -1.19
N LEU A 63 -5.99 19.42 -2.28
CA LEU A 63 -5.09 20.13 -3.19
C LEU A 63 -4.56 21.39 -2.50
N ALA A 64 -3.37 21.83 -2.86
CA ALA A 64 -2.78 23.08 -2.34
C ALA A 64 -3.63 24.33 -2.66
N THR A 65 -4.52 24.25 -3.64
CA THR A 65 -5.50 25.28 -3.99
C THR A 65 -6.74 25.28 -3.09
N GLY A 66 -6.87 24.31 -2.17
CA GLY A 66 -7.97 24.17 -1.21
C GLY A 66 -9.10 23.23 -1.64
N GLY A 67 -9.08 22.72 -2.88
CA GLY A 67 -10.07 21.76 -3.38
C GLY A 67 -9.83 20.32 -2.90
N HIS A 68 -10.88 19.48 -2.96
CA HIS A 68 -10.71 18.04 -2.82
C HIS A 68 -10.19 17.44 -4.13
N ALA A 69 -9.17 16.60 -4.03
CA ALA A 69 -8.63 15.90 -5.18
C ALA A 69 -9.60 14.83 -5.69
N CYS A 70 -9.60 14.63 -6.99
CA CYS A 70 -10.30 13.56 -7.69
C CYS A 70 -9.39 12.91 -8.74
N LEU A 71 -9.87 11.89 -9.44
CA LEU A 71 -9.09 11.23 -10.48
C LEU A 71 -8.76 12.15 -11.66
N GLU A 72 -9.67 13.05 -12.04
CA GLU A 72 -9.46 13.96 -13.18
C GLU A 72 -8.30 14.94 -12.96
N ASP A 73 -7.95 15.24 -11.70
CA ASP A 73 -6.80 16.09 -11.37
C ASP A 73 -5.46 15.43 -11.68
N ILE A 74 -5.42 14.09 -11.77
CA ILE A 74 -4.21 13.30 -12.07
C ILE A 74 -4.29 12.70 -13.48
N PHE A 75 -5.46 12.22 -13.87
CA PHE A 75 -5.74 11.54 -15.14
C PHE A 75 -6.94 12.20 -15.84
N PRO A 76 -6.73 13.33 -16.54
CA PRO A 76 -7.80 14.02 -17.25
C PRO A 76 -8.53 13.10 -18.24
N GLY A 77 -9.86 13.11 -18.20
CA GLY A 77 -10.71 12.25 -19.04
C GLY A 77 -11.01 10.86 -18.47
N PHE A 78 -10.52 10.54 -17.27
CA PHE A 78 -10.77 9.26 -16.58
C PHE A 78 -11.38 9.45 -15.18
N PRO A 79 -12.62 9.96 -15.07
CA PRO A 79 -13.22 10.34 -13.78
C PRO A 79 -13.60 9.15 -12.88
N GLU A 80 -13.86 7.98 -13.45
CA GLU A 80 -14.38 6.82 -12.69
C GLU A 80 -13.30 5.82 -12.28
N ARG A 81 -12.38 5.51 -13.19
CA ARG A 81 -11.32 4.53 -12.98
C ARG A 81 -10.21 4.69 -14.00
N VAL A 82 -8.98 4.36 -13.59
CA VAL A 82 -7.79 4.38 -14.44
C VAL A 82 -7.13 3.01 -14.38
N PHE A 83 -6.92 2.36 -15.52
CA PHE A 83 -6.16 1.11 -15.57
C PHE A 83 -4.69 1.37 -15.24
N ALA A 84 -4.17 0.70 -14.22
CA ALA A 84 -2.85 0.96 -13.65
C ALA A 84 -1.71 0.33 -14.45
N HIS A 85 -1.68 0.55 -15.77
CA HIS A 85 -0.71 -0.09 -16.67
C HIS A 85 0.76 0.26 -16.35
N TRP A 86 1.00 1.33 -15.60
CA TRP A 86 2.33 1.73 -15.14
C TRP A 86 2.85 0.89 -13.97
N TYR A 87 1.96 0.25 -13.20
CA TYR A 87 2.35 -0.41 -11.96
C TYR A 87 2.84 -1.83 -12.22
N SER A 88 4.08 -2.09 -11.82
CA SER A 88 4.64 -3.44 -11.70
C SER A 88 5.28 -3.61 -10.33
N GLY A 89 4.87 -4.64 -9.60
CA GLY A 89 5.33 -4.90 -8.24
C GLY A 89 4.36 -5.74 -7.42
N THR A 90 4.72 -5.98 -6.16
CA THR A 90 3.90 -6.77 -5.23
C THR A 90 3.02 -5.85 -4.38
N LEU A 91 1.71 -5.99 -4.49
CA LEU A 91 0.79 -5.44 -3.49
C LEU A 91 0.86 -6.30 -2.24
N LEU A 92 1.26 -5.70 -1.12
CA LEU A 92 1.36 -6.37 0.18
C LEU A 92 0.19 -5.94 1.06
N ILE A 93 -0.62 -6.92 1.46
CA ILE A 93 -1.82 -6.74 2.27
C ILE A 93 -1.67 -7.55 3.56
N PRO A 94 -1.60 -6.92 4.74
CA PRO A 94 -1.57 -7.62 6.01
C PRO A 94 -2.96 -8.21 6.31
N ILE A 95 -3.01 -9.50 6.65
CA ILE A 95 -4.24 -10.23 6.97
C ILE A 95 -4.08 -11.03 8.26
N GLY A 96 -5.21 -11.32 8.93
CA GLY A 96 -5.23 -12.02 10.21
C GLY A 96 -4.99 -11.09 11.41
N GLN A 97 -4.65 -11.67 12.56
CA GLN A 97 -4.46 -10.90 13.79
C GLN A 97 -3.09 -10.22 13.83
N ARG A 98 -3.00 -9.11 14.57
CA ARG A 98 -1.73 -8.47 14.86
C ARG A 98 -0.91 -9.33 15.84
N LEU A 99 0.35 -9.57 15.50
CA LEU A 99 1.29 -10.30 16.36
C LEU A 99 1.88 -9.38 17.41
N LYS A 100 1.81 -9.82 18.68
CA LYS A 100 2.50 -9.16 19.80
C LYS A 100 4.01 -9.39 19.67
N SER A 101 4.79 -8.33 19.50
CA SER A 101 6.25 -8.36 19.40
C SER A 101 6.87 -7.02 19.84
N HIS A 102 8.14 -7.00 20.22
CA HIS A 102 8.81 -5.74 20.61
C HIS A 102 8.93 -4.74 19.45
N TYR A 103 8.90 -5.20 18.21
CA TYR A 103 8.95 -4.37 17.00
C TYR A 103 7.61 -3.70 16.64
N GLU A 104 6.52 -4.09 17.31
CA GLU A 104 5.16 -3.60 17.07
C GLU A 104 5.03 -2.08 17.10
N ARG A 105 5.86 -1.40 17.90
CA ARG A 105 5.82 0.06 18.04
C ARG A 105 6.24 0.80 16.78
N PHE A 106 7.05 0.17 15.93
CA PHE A 106 7.60 0.80 14.73
C PHE A 106 6.97 0.27 13.45
N ARG A 107 6.67 -1.03 13.39
CA ARG A 107 5.99 -1.66 12.25
C ARG A 107 5.09 -2.79 12.75
N PRO A 108 3.76 -2.59 12.79
CA PRO A 108 2.83 -3.65 13.17
C PRO A 108 2.99 -4.84 12.21
N VAL A 109 3.17 -6.03 12.77
CA VAL A 109 3.24 -7.29 12.01
C VAL A 109 1.96 -8.06 12.24
N TYR A 110 1.43 -8.66 11.18
CA TYR A 110 0.22 -9.48 11.20
C TYR A 110 0.59 -10.94 10.97
N GLU A 111 -0.29 -11.85 11.37
CA GLU A 111 -0.07 -13.30 11.22
C GLU A 111 0.32 -13.69 9.80
N GLN A 112 -0.29 -13.07 8.81
CA GLN A 112 -0.10 -13.39 7.41
C GLN A 112 -0.05 -12.11 6.56
N ASP A 113 0.61 -12.21 5.41
CA ASP A 113 0.50 -11.24 4.33
C ASP A 113 -0.07 -11.93 3.09
N LEU A 114 -1.11 -11.34 2.51
CA LEU A 114 -1.52 -11.62 1.13
C LEU A 114 -0.65 -10.78 0.19
N LEU A 115 0.01 -11.47 -0.74
CA LEU A 115 0.90 -10.90 -1.73
C LEU A 115 0.26 -11.10 -3.10
N LEU A 116 0.02 -10.00 -3.81
CA LEU A 116 -0.52 -9.99 -5.16
C LEU A 116 0.55 -9.44 -6.09
N GLU A 117 1.08 -10.26 -7.00
CA GLU A 117 2.11 -9.83 -7.95
C GLU A 117 1.44 -9.20 -9.18
N ILE A 118 1.77 -7.94 -9.45
CA ILE A 118 1.23 -7.19 -10.58
C ILE A 118 2.32 -6.99 -11.64
N ASP A 119 2.04 -7.35 -12.89
CA ASP A 119 2.83 -6.98 -14.07
C ASP A 119 2.02 -6.00 -14.93
N ARG A 120 2.46 -4.74 -15.00
CA ARG A 120 1.86 -3.69 -15.85
C ARG A 120 0.36 -3.59 -15.68
N GLY A 121 -0.08 -3.53 -14.43
CA GLY A 121 -1.49 -3.47 -14.03
C GLY A 121 -2.25 -4.80 -14.07
N GLN A 122 -1.63 -5.91 -14.51
CA GLN A 122 -2.27 -7.23 -14.52
C GLN A 122 -1.83 -8.08 -13.32
N LEU A 123 -2.80 -8.67 -12.61
CA LEU A 123 -2.54 -9.65 -11.57
C LEU A 123 -1.99 -10.93 -12.19
N SER A 124 -0.79 -11.31 -11.79
CA SER A 124 -0.02 -12.44 -12.35
C SER A 124 0.16 -13.60 -11.38
N ASP A 125 0.20 -13.33 -10.08
CA ASP A 125 0.31 -14.34 -9.03
C ASP A 125 -0.36 -13.88 -7.72
N LYS A 126 -0.81 -14.85 -6.92
CA LYS A 126 -1.43 -14.65 -5.60
C LYS A 126 -0.86 -15.67 -4.62
N ARG A 127 -0.24 -15.19 -3.55
CA ARG A 127 0.32 -16.06 -2.51
C ARG A 127 0.10 -15.51 -1.11
N VAL A 128 0.01 -16.42 -0.14
CA VAL A 128 -0.06 -16.08 1.29
C VAL A 128 1.28 -16.40 1.93
N ARG A 129 1.82 -15.45 2.69
CA ARG A 129 3.02 -15.62 3.51
C ARG A 129 2.65 -15.64 4.97
N ASP A 130 3.01 -16.70 5.69
CA ASP A 130 2.92 -16.73 7.16
C ASP A 130 4.12 -15.99 7.77
N ASN A 131 3.84 -15.03 8.64
CA ASN A 131 4.86 -14.22 9.29
C ASN A 131 5.24 -14.74 10.68
N ARG A 132 4.49 -15.66 11.28
CA ARG A 132 4.70 -16.13 12.67
C ARG A 132 6.06 -16.78 12.85
N ALA A 133 6.42 -17.71 11.95
CA ALA A 133 7.71 -18.40 12.00
C ALA A 133 8.89 -17.43 11.83
N ARG A 134 8.78 -16.51 10.85
CA ARG A 134 9.79 -15.49 10.59
C ARG A 134 9.98 -14.54 11.78
N MET A 135 8.89 -14.14 12.43
CA MET A 135 8.96 -13.26 13.60
C MET A 135 9.61 -13.94 14.80
N ALA A 136 9.31 -15.22 15.04
CA ALA A 136 9.95 -15.99 16.10
C ALA A 136 11.47 -16.10 15.91
N GLU A 137 11.93 -16.27 14.67
CA GLU A 137 13.36 -16.30 14.34
C GLU A 137 14.03 -14.92 14.56
N LEU A 138 13.40 -13.84 14.10
CA LEU A 138 13.93 -12.47 14.28
C LEU A 138 14.04 -12.08 15.76
N GLU A 139 13.10 -12.52 16.59
CA GLU A 139 13.16 -12.33 18.05
C GLU A 139 14.36 -13.04 18.66
N GLN A 140 14.62 -14.30 18.27
CA GLN A 140 15.78 -15.05 18.75
C GLN A 140 17.10 -14.37 18.36
N ILE A 141 17.23 -13.91 17.12
CA ILE A 141 18.41 -13.18 16.64
C ILE A 141 18.60 -11.87 17.42
N SER A 142 17.53 -11.12 17.67
CA SER A 142 17.58 -9.87 18.44
C SER A 142 18.08 -10.09 19.87
N ILE A 143 17.55 -11.11 20.55
CA ILE A 143 17.95 -11.48 21.91
C ILE A 143 19.43 -11.91 21.95
N ALA A 144 19.87 -12.71 20.98
CA ALA A 144 21.27 -13.15 20.88
C ALA A 144 22.24 -11.97 20.69
N ARG A 145 21.89 -11.00 19.84
CA ARG A 145 22.70 -9.79 19.61
C ARG A 145 22.78 -8.87 20.83
N GLN A 146 21.69 -8.75 21.59
CA GLN A 146 21.70 -7.96 22.83
C GLN A 146 22.58 -8.61 23.90
N ARG A 147 22.60 -9.94 24.00
CA ARG A 147 23.44 -10.67 24.96
C ARG A 147 24.93 -10.66 24.60
N ALA A 148 25.28 -10.53 23.33
CA ALA A 148 26.67 -10.48 22.87
C ALA A 148 27.34 -9.09 23.04
N ASN A 149 26.55 -8.04 23.32
CA ASN A 149 27.01 -6.66 23.51
C ASN A 149 27.01 -6.22 24.99
N VAL A 150 26.93 -7.17 25.92
CA VAL A 150 26.97 -6.96 27.38
C VAL A 150 28.15 -7.71 27.98
#